data_AF-A0A0B1SVM3-F1
#
_entry.id   AF-A0A0B1SVM3-F1
#
_cell.length_a   1.000
_cell.length_b   1.000
_cell.length_c   1.000
_cell.angle_alpha   90.00
_cell.angle_beta   90.00
_cell.angle_gamma   90.00
#
_symmetry.space_group_name_H-M   'P 1'
#
loop_
_entity.id
_entity.type
_entity.pdbx_description
1 polymer ?
#
loop_
_entity_poly.entity_id
_entity_poly.type
_entity_poly.pdbx_seq_one_letter_code
_entity_poly.pdbx_strand_id
1 'polypeptide(L)'
;MDDVKEKCAECIITWLTPENALDIRELCRQLECRTAVDECNRFIQKNFIHVSRSKSFLTIPLKDILEILAMDEIFVDTEEVVFEAAMRWAGEETKREQYTPKYVPGRKEMVAAEETVTSCRLLACVRLSLLKLPFLVDAVSKHRLIINDLRCRDLVDEAKNCYLPLDGYKFPQKQHPRLCTHMPGLICIIGGYTSENKPQNTFQIYNPMTKQWTTAAFMRYTRACLGLAMQYPKIYVTCGIGSDSRGLECYDF
;
A
#
# COMPACT_ATOMS: atom_id res chain seq x y z
N MET A 1 -33.41 -13.67 -10.81
CA MET A 1 -32.25 -14.42 -10.25
C MET A 1 -31.15 -13.48 -9.80
N ASP A 2 -31.01 -12.29 -10.40
CA ASP A 2 -29.99 -11.31 -10.04
C ASP A 2 -30.19 -10.71 -8.63
N ASP A 3 -31.42 -10.50 -8.17
CA ASP A 3 -31.71 -10.06 -6.79
C ASP A 3 -31.14 -10.98 -5.70
N VAL A 4 -31.08 -12.29 -5.97
CA VAL A 4 -30.53 -13.27 -5.01
C VAL A 4 -29.01 -13.19 -5.00
N LYS A 5 -28.38 -12.98 -6.17
CA LYS A 5 -26.93 -12.82 -6.28
C LYS A 5 -26.46 -11.55 -5.57
N GLU A 6 -27.20 -10.45 -5.70
CA GLU A 6 -26.89 -9.19 -5.00
C GLU A 6 -27.04 -9.33 -3.48
N LYS A 7 -28.14 -9.92 -2.99
CA LYS A 7 -28.32 -10.16 -1.55
C LYS A 7 -27.28 -11.11 -0.97
N CYS A 8 -26.91 -12.17 -1.71
CA CYS A 8 -25.82 -13.06 -1.30
C CYS A 8 -24.48 -12.31 -1.24
N ALA A 9 -24.20 -11.44 -2.22
CA ALA A 9 -23.00 -10.62 -2.22
C ALA A 9 -22.94 -9.65 -1.02
N GLU A 10 -24.05 -8.98 -0.69
CA GLU A 10 -24.16 -8.11 0.49
C GLU A 10 -23.90 -8.90 1.79
N CYS A 11 -24.49 -10.08 1.93
CA CYS A 11 -24.22 -10.95 3.07
C CYS A 11 -22.75 -11.37 3.11
N ILE A 12 -22.15 -11.77 1.99
CA ILE A 12 -20.75 -12.21 1.94
C ILE A 12 -19.79 -11.09 2.36
N ILE A 13 -20.08 -9.83 2.01
CA ILE A 13 -19.29 -8.67 2.45
C ILE A 13 -19.28 -8.53 3.97
N THR A 14 -20.37 -8.88 4.67
CA THR A 14 -20.41 -8.82 6.15
C THR A 14 -19.53 -9.85 6.85
N TRP A 15 -19.10 -10.91 6.15
CA TRP A 15 -18.24 -11.97 6.69
C TRP A 15 -16.78 -11.86 6.21
N LEU A 16 -16.38 -10.73 5.61
CA LEU A 16 -15.02 -10.54 5.13
C LEU A 16 -14.01 -10.49 6.29
N THR A 17 -13.01 -11.36 6.20
CA THR A 17 -11.84 -11.42 7.07
C THR A 17 -10.58 -11.40 6.20
N PRO A 18 -9.43 -10.94 6.69
CA PRO A 18 -8.20 -10.88 5.90
C PRO A 18 -7.72 -12.27 5.40
N GLU A 19 -8.18 -13.35 6.01
CA GLU A 19 -7.83 -14.72 5.60
C GLU A 19 -8.74 -15.25 4.50
N ASN A 20 -10.02 -14.86 4.47
CA ASN A 20 -11.00 -15.35 3.50
C ASN A 20 -11.23 -14.37 2.33
N ALA A 21 -10.72 -13.13 2.42
CA ALA A 21 -11.00 -12.06 1.45
C ALA A 21 -10.65 -12.45 0.01
N LEU A 22 -9.62 -13.28 -0.17
CA LEU A 22 -9.13 -13.74 -1.47
C LEU A 22 -10.04 -14.83 -2.08
N ASP A 23 -10.48 -15.78 -1.25
CA ASP A 23 -11.40 -16.84 -1.65
C ASP A 23 -12.78 -16.26 -1.96
N ILE A 24 -13.22 -15.30 -1.14
CA ILE A 24 -14.46 -14.56 -1.34
C ILE A 24 -14.39 -13.75 -2.65
N ARG A 25 -13.27 -13.08 -2.94
CA ARG A 25 -13.08 -12.34 -4.20
C ARG A 25 -13.25 -13.27 -5.40
N GLU A 26 -12.68 -14.47 -5.35
CA GLU A 26 -12.82 -15.46 -6.42
C GLU A 26 -14.26 -15.96 -6.55
N LEU A 27 -14.95 -16.21 -5.42
CA LEU A 27 -16.37 -16.57 -5.43
C LEU A 27 -17.23 -15.46 -6.04
N CYS A 28 -17.01 -14.20 -5.64
CA CYS A 28 -17.72 -13.05 -6.20
C CYS A 28 -17.47 -12.89 -7.70
N ARG A 29 -16.27 -13.22 -8.18
CA ARG A 29 -15.94 -13.25 -9.61
C ARG A 29 -16.71 -14.35 -10.35
N GLN A 30 -16.82 -15.54 -9.77
CA GLN A 30 -17.61 -16.64 -10.34
C GLN A 30 -19.12 -16.34 -10.39
N LEU A 31 -19.61 -15.54 -9.43
CA LEU A 31 -21.00 -15.08 -9.40
C LEU A 31 -21.28 -13.89 -10.35
N GLU A 32 -20.23 -13.36 -11.01
CA GLU A 32 -20.26 -12.20 -11.91
C GLU A 32 -20.71 -10.89 -11.24
N CYS A 33 -20.64 -10.81 -9.90
CA CYS A 33 -21.03 -9.63 -9.12
C CYS A 33 -19.89 -8.61 -9.05
N ARG A 34 -19.87 -7.64 -9.97
CA ARG A 34 -18.80 -6.62 -10.05
C ARG A 34 -18.70 -5.74 -8.80
N THR A 35 -19.82 -5.29 -8.26
CA THR A 35 -19.89 -4.45 -7.05
C THR A 35 -19.26 -5.14 -5.84
N ALA A 36 -19.52 -6.43 -5.68
CA ALA A 36 -18.95 -7.25 -4.62
C ALA A 36 -17.43 -7.43 -4.75
N VAL A 37 -16.96 -7.65 -5.98
CA VAL A 37 -15.53 -7.75 -6.29
C VAL A 37 -14.81 -6.44 -5.96
N ASP A 38 -15.42 -5.29 -6.25
CA ASP A 38 -14.85 -3.98 -5.94
C ASP A 38 -14.77 -3.73 -4.42
N GLU A 39 -15.80 -4.11 -3.66
CA GLU A 39 -15.75 -4.05 -2.19
C GLU A 39 -14.70 -5.00 -1.60
N CYS A 40 -14.55 -6.21 -2.16
CA CYS A 40 -13.49 -7.14 -1.78
C CYS A 40 -12.10 -6.57 -2.08
N ASN A 41 -11.91 -5.99 -3.27
CA ASN A 41 -10.67 -5.32 -3.65
C ASN A 41 -10.36 -4.17 -2.69
N ARG A 42 -11.36 -3.36 -2.32
CA ARG A 42 -11.21 -2.28 -1.34
C ARG A 42 -10.80 -2.79 0.03
N PHE A 43 -11.36 -3.91 0.48
CA PHE A 43 -10.97 -4.53 1.73
C PHE A 43 -9.54 -5.08 1.68
N ILE A 44 -9.15 -5.73 0.58
CA ILE A 44 -7.80 -6.23 0.35
C ILE A 44 -6.80 -5.07 0.35
N GLN A 45 -7.13 -3.96 -0.30
CA GLN A 45 -6.30 -2.75 -0.31
C GLN A 45 -6.08 -2.21 1.10
N LYS A 46 -7.13 -2.15 1.93
CA LYS A 46 -7.06 -1.65 3.32
C LYS A 46 -6.26 -2.58 4.25
N ASN A 47 -6.42 -3.89 4.09
CA ASN A 47 -5.84 -4.90 5.00
C ASN A 47 -4.68 -5.68 4.36
N PHE A 48 -4.02 -5.12 3.34
CA PHE A 48 -3.03 -5.84 2.54
C PHE A 48 -1.92 -6.48 3.37
N ILE A 49 -1.47 -5.82 4.44
CA ILE A 49 -0.44 -6.34 5.36
C ILE A 49 -0.88 -7.65 6.02
N HIS A 50 -2.15 -7.77 6.40
CA HIS A 50 -2.70 -8.99 6.99
C HIS A 50 -2.94 -10.06 5.92
N VAL A 51 -3.43 -9.65 4.75
CA VAL A 51 -3.69 -10.55 3.62
C VAL A 51 -2.38 -11.18 3.12
N SER A 52 -1.29 -10.42 2.98
CA SER A 52 0.01 -10.91 2.49
C SER A 52 0.66 -11.95 3.40
N ARG A 53 0.32 -11.94 4.70
CA ARG A 53 0.79 -12.93 5.69
C ARG A 53 -0.04 -14.21 5.68
N SER A 54 -1.26 -14.15 5.16
CA SER A 54 -2.18 -15.29 5.13
C SER A 54 -1.66 -16.41 4.22
N LYS A 55 -2.11 -17.65 4.49
CA LYS A 55 -1.82 -18.79 3.62
C LYS A 55 -2.60 -18.71 2.31
N SER A 56 -3.79 -18.12 2.34
CA SER A 56 -4.65 -17.91 1.17
C SER A 56 -3.95 -17.07 0.10
N PHE A 57 -3.07 -16.15 0.49
CA PHE A 57 -2.24 -15.38 -0.45
C PHE A 57 -1.29 -16.25 -1.26
N LEU A 58 -0.72 -17.31 -0.67
CA LEU A 58 0.23 -18.21 -1.33
C LEU A 58 -0.42 -19.16 -2.33
N THR A 59 -1.74 -19.35 -2.24
CA THR A 59 -2.49 -20.26 -3.11
C THR A 59 -3.06 -19.59 -4.36
N ILE A 60 -2.98 -18.25 -4.44
CA ILE A 60 -3.48 -17.44 -5.56
C ILE A 60 -2.71 -17.72 -6.86
N PRO A 61 -3.37 -17.75 -8.04
CA PRO A 61 -2.70 -17.85 -9.34
C PRO A 61 -1.95 -16.57 -9.74
N LEU A 62 -0.91 -16.69 -10.57
CA LEU A 62 -0.07 -15.57 -11.02
C LEU A 62 -0.84 -14.35 -11.55
N LYS A 63 -1.93 -14.57 -12.30
CA LYS A 63 -2.72 -13.48 -12.86
C LYS A 63 -3.32 -12.59 -11.76
N ASP A 64 -3.86 -13.21 -10.74
CA ASP A 64 -4.57 -12.52 -9.66
C ASP A 64 -3.61 -11.78 -8.73
N ILE A 65 -2.44 -12.38 -8.45
CA ILE A 65 -1.44 -11.69 -7.64
C ILE A 65 -0.87 -10.46 -8.35
N LEU A 66 -0.69 -10.53 -9.67
CA LEU A 66 -0.28 -9.38 -10.46
C LEU A 66 -1.33 -8.28 -10.45
N GLU A 67 -2.62 -8.62 -10.57
CA GLU A 67 -3.71 -7.66 -10.42
C GLU A 67 -3.67 -6.98 -9.05
N ILE A 68 -3.48 -7.74 -7.97
CA ILE A 68 -3.41 -7.21 -6.60
C ILE A 68 -2.19 -6.31 -6.42
N LEU A 69 -1.00 -6.73 -6.81
CA LEU A 69 0.24 -5.95 -6.67
C LEU A 69 0.28 -4.73 -7.60
N ALA A 70 -0.42 -4.78 -8.73
CA ALA A 70 -0.56 -3.64 -9.63
C ALA A 70 -1.53 -2.57 -9.13
N MET A 71 -2.31 -2.83 -8.06
CA MET A 71 -3.23 -1.83 -7.51
C MET A 71 -2.48 -0.64 -6.92
N ASP A 72 -2.80 0.57 -7.38
CA ASP A 72 -2.09 1.78 -6.94
C ASP A 72 -2.50 2.26 -5.53
N GLU A 73 -3.63 1.77 -5.01
CA GLU A 73 -4.29 2.23 -3.78
C GLU A 73 -4.10 1.28 -2.58
N ILE A 74 -3.10 0.40 -2.63
CA ILE A 74 -2.78 -0.51 -1.51
C ILE A 74 -2.32 0.33 -0.31
N PHE A 75 -2.90 0.06 0.87
CA PHE A 75 -2.51 0.70 2.12
C PHE A 75 -1.24 0.05 2.69
N VAL A 76 -0.09 0.66 2.42
CA VAL A 76 1.22 0.25 2.92
C VAL A 76 2.03 1.48 3.32
N ASP A 77 2.77 1.37 4.44
CA ASP A 77 3.67 2.44 4.89
C ASP A 77 4.93 2.55 4.00
N THR A 78 5.41 1.42 3.51
CA THR A 78 6.59 1.33 2.64
C THR A 78 6.39 0.32 1.52
N GLU A 79 6.99 0.59 0.37
CA GLU A 79 7.00 -0.35 -0.77
C GLU A 79 7.79 -1.63 -0.46
N GLU A 80 8.63 -1.62 0.59
CA GLU A 80 9.38 -2.78 1.10
C GLU A 80 8.42 -3.93 1.47
N VAL A 81 7.26 -3.61 2.07
CA VAL A 81 6.25 -4.62 2.43
C VAL A 81 5.64 -5.28 1.20
N VAL A 82 5.44 -4.52 0.12
CA VAL A 82 4.91 -5.04 -1.15
C VAL A 82 5.94 -5.95 -1.82
N PHE A 83 7.23 -5.56 -1.78
CA PHE A 83 8.33 -6.37 -2.28
C PHE A 83 8.44 -7.70 -1.51
N GLU A 84 8.43 -7.67 -0.18
CA GLU A 84 8.49 -8.87 0.65
C GLU A 84 7.32 -9.82 0.39
N ALA A 85 6.10 -9.27 0.24
CA ALA A 85 4.92 -10.04 -0.11
C ALA A 85 5.08 -10.74 -1.47
N ALA A 86 5.56 -10.02 -2.49
CA ALA A 86 5.80 -10.57 -3.82
C ALA A 86 6.87 -11.68 -3.80
N MET A 87 7.97 -11.48 -3.07
CA MET A 87 9.03 -12.49 -2.94
C MET A 87 8.57 -13.71 -2.14
N ARG A 88 7.72 -13.52 -1.12
CA ARG A 88 7.13 -14.61 -0.34
C ARG A 88 6.24 -15.50 -1.21
N TRP A 89 5.41 -14.90 -2.05
CA TRP A 89 4.58 -15.64 -3.00
C TRP A 89 5.44 -16.40 -4.03
N ALA A 90 6.42 -15.71 -4.63
CA ALA A 90 7.33 -16.31 -5.62
C ALA A 90 8.14 -17.49 -5.03
N GLY A 91 8.57 -17.38 -3.77
CA GLY A 91 9.29 -18.46 -3.09
C GLY A 91 8.44 -19.70 -2.81
N GLU A 92 7.13 -19.55 -2.63
CA GLU A 92 6.21 -20.68 -2.43
C GLU A 92 5.85 -21.37 -3.75
N GLU A 93 5.71 -20.61 -4.85
CA GLU A 93 5.58 -21.19 -6.21
C GLU A 93 6.75 -22.12 -6.53
N THR A 94 7.99 -21.70 -6.24
CA THR A 94 9.19 -22.54 -6.47
C THR A 94 9.16 -23.86 -5.68
N LYS A 95 8.55 -23.87 -4.49
CA LYS A 95 8.38 -25.11 -3.69
C LYS A 95 7.27 -25.99 -4.26
N ARG A 96 6.17 -25.39 -4.70
CA ARG A 96 5.04 -26.09 -5.33
C ARG A 96 5.48 -26.81 -6.60
N GLU A 97 6.34 -26.17 -7.38
CA GLU A 97 6.94 -26.76 -8.59
C GLU A 97 7.89 -27.92 -8.26
N GLN A 98 8.68 -27.82 -7.18
CA GLN A 98 9.56 -28.91 -6.72
C GLN A 98 8.83 -30.18 -6.29
N TYR A 99 7.58 -30.07 -5.83
CA TYR A 99 6.75 -31.21 -5.40
C TYR A 99 5.94 -31.85 -6.53
N THR A 100 5.84 -31.22 -7.70
CA THR A 100 5.24 -31.87 -8.88
C THR A 100 6.21 -32.90 -9.47
N PRO A 101 5.80 -34.16 -9.72
CA PRO A 101 6.70 -35.19 -10.22
C PRO A 101 7.24 -34.81 -11.60
N LYS A 102 8.56 -34.57 -11.66
CA LYS A 102 9.37 -34.41 -12.87
C LYS A 102 9.31 -35.68 -13.73
N TYR A 103 8.29 -35.84 -14.55
CA TYR A 103 8.26 -36.86 -15.60
C TYR A 103 7.57 -36.37 -16.88
N VAL A 104 8.10 -35.29 -17.46
CA VAL A 104 7.94 -35.03 -18.90
C VAL A 104 9.26 -34.44 -19.43
N PRO A 105 10.02 -35.16 -20.28
CA PRO A 105 11.23 -34.63 -20.90
C PRO A 105 10.81 -33.58 -21.95
N GLY A 106 11.29 -32.33 -21.78
CA GLY A 106 10.97 -31.19 -22.65
C GLY A 106 10.44 -29.95 -21.92
N ARG A 107 9.94 -30.08 -20.69
CA ARG A 107 9.36 -28.94 -19.93
C ARG A 107 10.38 -28.07 -19.18
N LYS A 108 11.64 -28.50 -19.03
CA LYS A 108 12.64 -27.75 -18.23
C LYS A 108 12.99 -26.37 -18.79
N GLU A 109 13.00 -26.22 -20.12
CA GLU A 109 13.30 -24.92 -20.75
C GLU A 109 12.09 -23.99 -20.75
N MET A 110 10.87 -24.51 -20.95
CA MET A 110 9.64 -23.73 -20.85
C MET A 110 9.32 -23.31 -19.41
N VAL A 111 9.52 -24.20 -18.43
CA VAL A 111 9.23 -23.92 -17.02
C VAL A 111 10.24 -22.94 -16.45
N ALA A 112 11.53 -23.03 -16.81
CA ALA A 112 12.51 -22.01 -16.46
C ALA A 112 12.17 -20.64 -17.09
N ALA A 113 11.65 -20.61 -18.32
CA ALA A 113 11.17 -19.38 -18.94
C ALA A 113 9.91 -18.82 -18.25
N GLU A 114 8.95 -19.66 -17.84
CA GLU A 114 7.77 -19.24 -17.09
C GLU A 114 8.12 -18.72 -15.67
N GLU A 115 8.98 -19.43 -14.92
CA GLU A 115 9.51 -18.99 -13.61
C GLU A 115 10.24 -17.63 -13.69
N THR A 116 11.04 -17.45 -14.76
CA THR A 116 11.80 -16.22 -15.04
C THR A 116 10.86 -15.08 -15.46
N VAL A 117 9.80 -15.38 -16.21
CA VAL A 117 8.76 -14.38 -16.57
C VAL A 117 7.91 -13.98 -15.37
N THR A 118 7.64 -14.91 -14.45
CA THR A 118 6.89 -14.64 -13.22
C THR A 118 7.61 -13.63 -12.33
N SER A 119 8.90 -13.84 -12.06
CA SER A 119 9.69 -12.95 -11.20
C SER A 119 9.80 -11.53 -11.77
N CYS A 120 10.03 -11.39 -13.08
CA CYS A 120 10.02 -10.10 -13.77
C CYS A 120 8.70 -9.36 -13.65
N ARG A 121 7.58 -10.05 -13.90
CA ARG A 121 6.25 -9.44 -13.87
C ARG A 121 5.87 -8.98 -12.48
N LEU A 122 6.26 -9.73 -11.46
CA LEU A 122 6.08 -9.34 -10.06
C LEU A 122 6.90 -8.07 -9.74
N LEU A 123 8.18 -8.04 -10.12
CA LEU A 123 9.03 -6.86 -9.88
C LEU A 123 8.55 -5.62 -10.63
N ALA A 124 8.01 -5.77 -11.85
CA ALA A 124 7.43 -4.66 -12.60
C ALA A 124 6.16 -4.07 -11.95
N CYS A 125 5.49 -4.83 -11.08
CA CYS A 125 4.36 -4.35 -10.28
C CYS A 125 4.82 -3.60 -9.02
N VAL A 126 6.03 -3.88 -8.53
CA VAL A 126 6.65 -3.22 -7.38
C VAL A 126 7.34 -1.93 -7.84
N ARG A 127 7.09 -0.81 -7.14
CA ARG A 127 7.72 0.47 -7.44
C ARG A 127 9.12 0.54 -6.83
N LEU A 128 10.07 -0.16 -7.46
CA LEU A 128 11.46 -0.27 -6.98
C LEU A 128 12.13 1.09 -6.72
N SER A 129 11.75 2.13 -7.47
CA SER A 129 12.23 3.51 -7.29
C SER A 129 11.85 4.15 -5.95
N LEU A 130 10.90 3.58 -5.21
CA LEU A 130 10.48 4.05 -3.87
C LEU A 130 11.10 3.25 -2.72
N LEU A 131 11.85 2.18 -3.01
CA LEU A 131 12.55 1.41 -2.00
C LEU A 131 13.81 2.13 -1.55
N LYS A 132 14.09 2.19 -0.25
CA LYS A 132 15.30 2.83 0.26
C LYS A 132 16.56 2.20 -0.36
N LEU A 133 17.53 3.05 -0.72
CA LEU A 133 18.77 2.61 -1.37
C LEU A 133 19.53 1.48 -0.62
N PRO A 134 19.63 1.49 0.73
CA PRO A 134 20.26 0.38 1.46
C PRO A 134 19.52 -0.95 1.27
N PHE A 135 18.18 -0.93 1.26
CA PHE A 135 17.36 -2.12 1.08
C PHE A 135 17.50 -2.69 -0.34
N LEU A 136 17.59 -1.82 -1.34
CA LEU A 136 17.72 -2.21 -2.75
C LEU A 136 19.08 -2.87 -3.05
N VAL A 137 20.16 -2.37 -2.45
CA VAL A 137 21.50 -2.94 -2.62
C VAL A 137 21.70 -4.20 -1.76
N ASP A 138 21.21 -4.21 -0.53
CA ASP A 138 21.48 -5.31 0.40
C ASP A 138 20.49 -6.46 0.28
N ALA A 139 19.18 -6.19 0.23
CA ALA A 139 18.15 -7.22 0.22
C ALA A 139 17.73 -7.60 -1.21
N VAL A 140 17.40 -6.61 -2.05
CA VAL A 140 16.85 -6.86 -3.39
C VAL A 140 17.92 -7.42 -4.33
N SER A 141 19.10 -6.77 -4.41
CA SER A 141 20.17 -7.21 -5.32
C SER A 141 20.76 -8.58 -4.96
N LYS A 142 20.62 -9.03 -3.71
CA LYS A 142 21.11 -10.34 -3.25
C LYS A 142 20.07 -11.47 -3.34
N HIS A 143 18.82 -11.16 -3.65
CA HIS A 143 17.75 -12.16 -3.65
C HIS A 143 17.98 -13.20 -4.77
N ARG A 144 17.86 -14.49 -4.44
CA ARG A 144 18.18 -15.61 -5.37
C ARG A 144 17.41 -15.53 -6.69
N LEU A 145 16.13 -15.12 -6.62
CA LEU A 145 15.27 -14.99 -7.80
C LEU A 145 15.69 -13.85 -8.74
N ILE A 146 16.34 -12.82 -8.19
CA ILE A 146 16.73 -11.61 -8.92
C ILE A 146 18.11 -11.79 -9.56
N ILE A 147 19.06 -12.42 -8.84
CA ILE A 147 20.39 -12.72 -9.38
C ILE A 147 20.31 -13.66 -10.59
N ASN A 148 19.38 -14.61 -10.57
CA ASN A 148 19.24 -15.62 -11.63
C ASN A 148 18.65 -15.05 -12.93
N ASP A 149 17.95 -13.91 -12.88
CA ASP A 149 17.27 -13.33 -14.04
C ASP A 149 17.89 -11.99 -14.45
N LEU A 150 18.43 -11.93 -15.66
CA LEU A 150 19.01 -10.72 -16.24
C LEU A 150 18.02 -9.56 -16.31
N ARG A 151 16.75 -9.83 -16.66
CA ARG A 151 15.73 -8.78 -16.80
C ARG A 151 15.32 -8.20 -15.45
N CYS A 152 15.29 -9.03 -14.41
CA CYS A 152 15.08 -8.56 -13.04
C CYS A 152 16.23 -7.64 -12.59
N ARG A 153 17.47 -7.97 -12.97
CA ARG A 153 18.64 -7.13 -12.69
C ARG A 153 18.56 -5.79 -13.41
N ASP A 154 18.15 -5.79 -14.67
CA ASP A 154 17.97 -4.56 -15.44
C ASP A 154 16.93 -3.62 -14.77
N LEU A 155 15.81 -4.15 -14.28
CA LEU A 155 14.80 -3.38 -13.53
C LEU A 155 15.34 -2.80 -12.21
N VAL A 156 16.17 -3.57 -11.50
CA VAL A 156 16.81 -3.11 -10.26
C VAL A 156 17.87 -2.05 -10.54
N ASP A 157 18.63 -2.20 -11.62
CA ASP A 157 19.64 -1.22 -12.03
C ASP A 157 18.98 0.06 -12.57
N GLU A 158 17.85 -0.03 -13.27
CA GLU A 158 17.00 1.11 -13.62
C GLU A 158 16.52 1.87 -12.36
N ALA A 159 16.10 1.13 -11.33
CA ALA A 159 15.73 1.73 -10.05
C ALA A 159 16.93 2.39 -9.33
N LYS A 160 18.14 1.81 -9.40
CA LYS A 160 19.37 2.45 -8.86
C LYS A 160 19.71 3.74 -9.59
N ASN A 161 19.52 3.77 -10.91
CA ASN A 161 19.79 4.96 -11.72
C ASN A 161 18.89 6.14 -11.32
N CYS A 162 17.68 5.89 -10.78
CA CYS A 162 16.84 6.94 -10.21
C CYS A 162 17.47 7.67 -9.01
N TYR A 163 18.39 7.01 -8.28
CA TYR A 163 19.10 7.59 -7.14
C TYR A 163 20.37 8.35 -7.53
N LEU A 164 20.85 8.18 -8.76
CA LEU A 164 22.02 8.85 -9.31
C LEU A 164 21.57 9.59 -10.59
N PRO A 165 20.89 10.74 -10.46
CA PRO A 165 20.45 11.51 -11.60
C PRO A 165 21.66 12.03 -12.37
N LEU A 166 22.03 11.30 -13.42
CA LEU A 166 22.88 11.80 -14.49
C LEU A 166 22.03 12.73 -15.36
N ASP A 167 22.62 13.83 -15.84
CA ASP A 167 21.94 14.80 -16.70
C ASP A 167 21.24 14.09 -17.87
N GLY A 168 19.91 14.26 -17.96
CA GLY A 168 19.08 13.69 -19.02
C GLY A 168 18.36 12.37 -18.69
N TYR A 169 18.48 11.83 -17.47
CA TYR A 169 17.76 10.62 -17.09
C TYR A 169 16.25 10.89 -16.94
N LYS A 170 15.43 10.24 -17.77
CA LYS A 170 13.97 10.33 -17.68
C LYS A 170 13.49 9.43 -16.54
N PHE A 171 12.89 10.06 -15.54
CA PHE A 171 12.27 9.34 -14.44
C PHE A 171 11.15 8.40 -14.93
N PRO A 172 11.09 7.14 -14.43
CA PRO A 172 10.02 6.22 -14.77
C PRO A 172 8.66 6.72 -14.24
N GLN A 173 7.56 6.44 -14.96
CA GLN A 173 6.22 7.01 -14.70
C GLN A 173 5.61 6.69 -13.32
N LYS A 174 6.10 5.70 -12.57
CA LYS A 174 5.56 5.26 -11.26
C LYS A 174 6.34 5.84 -10.07
N GLN A 175 6.48 7.16 -10.00
CA GLN A 175 7.22 7.82 -8.90
C GLN A 175 6.37 8.19 -7.69
N HIS A 176 5.06 8.03 -7.75
CA HIS A 176 4.21 8.41 -6.64
C HIS A 176 4.09 7.25 -5.64
N PRO A 177 4.20 7.51 -4.32
CA PRO A 177 3.82 6.55 -3.29
C PRO A 177 2.41 6.00 -3.51
N ARG A 178 2.14 4.76 -3.08
CA ARG A 178 0.78 4.20 -3.11
C ARG A 178 -0.08 5.05 -2.18
N LEU A 179 -1.08 5.71 -2.73
CA LEU A 179 -1.99 6.56 -1.98
C LEU A 179 -3.33 5.85 -1.92
N CYS A 180 -3.67 5.30 -0.76
CA CYS A 180 -5.00 4.74 -0.55
C CYS A 180 -6.00 5.90 -0.48
N THR A 181 -6.67 6.23 -1.59
CA THR A 181 -7.69 7.30 -1.67
C THR A 181 -8.88 7.04 -0.74
N HIS A 182 -9.09 5.78 -0.38
CA HIS A 182 -10.20 5.28 0.43
C HIS A 182 -9.91 5.22 1.94
N MET A 183 -8.70 5.58 2.36
CA MET A 183 -8.41 5.87 3.77
C MET A 183 -8.60 7.37 3.99
N PRO A 184 -9.65 7.79 4.69
CA PRO A 184 -9.87 9.20 4.93
C PRO A 184 -8.77 9.73 5.84
N GLY A 185 -7.89 10.55 5.27
CA GLY A 185 -7.12 11.48 6.07
C GLY A 185 -8.12 12.40 6.79
N LEU A 186 -8.03 12.44 8.11
CA LEU A 186 -8.76 13.44 8.88
C LEU A 186 -8.12 14.81 8.60
N ILE A 187 -8.94 15.80 8.28
CA ILE A 187 -8.46 17.16 8.04
C ILE A 187 -8.45 17.89 9.38
N CYS A 188 -7.27 18.21 9.89
CA CYS A 188 -7.11 18.95 11.14
C CYS A 188 -6.94 20.44 10.87
N ILE A 189 -7.78 21.26 11.50
CA ILE A 189 -7.67 22.71 11.55
C ILE A 189 -7.26 23.08 12.98
N ILE A 190 -6.08 23.67 13.12
CA ILE A 190 -5.51 24.04 14.41
C ILE A 190 -5.21 25.54 14.40
N GLY A 191 -5.77 26.27 15.36
CA GLY A 191 -5.58 27.70 15.54
C GLY A 191 -6.22 28.56 14.46
N GLY A 192 -5.58 29.69 14.16
CA GLY A 192 -6.02 30.64 13.14
C GLY A 192 -6.46 31.99 13.72
N TYR A 193 -6.96 32.86 12.84
CA TYR A 193 -7.53 34.16 13.21
C TYR A 193 -9.05 34.15 13.02
N THR A 194 -9.74 34.74 13.99
CA THR A 194 -11.16 35.11 13.81
C THR A 194 -11.29 36.32 12.90
N SER A 195 -12.52 36.61 12.45
CA SER A 195 -12.86 37.86 11.75
C SER A 195 -12.50 39.13 12.54
N GLU A 196 -12.35 39.02 13.86
CA GLU A 196 -11.90 40.10 14.76
C GLU A 196 -10.37 40.16 14.93
N ASN A 197 -9.62 39.42 14.13
CA ASN A 197 -8.15 39.33 14.17
C ASN A 197 -7.60 38.82 15.52
N LYS A 198 -8.40 38.06 16.28
CA LYS A 198 -7.97 37.43 17.55
C LYS A 198 -7.47 36.01 17.27
N PRO A 199 -6.30 35.62 17.82
CA PRO A 199 -5.77 34.26 17.68
C PRO A 199 -6.68 33.26 18.40
N GLN A 200 -6.89 32.10 17.80
CA GLN A 200 -7.71 31.02 18.36
C GLN A 200 -6.85 29.89 18.92
N ASN A 201 -7.41 29.15 19.88
CA ASN A 201 -6.85 27.89 20.38
C ASN A 201 -7.68 26.68 19.92
N THR A 202 -8.53 26.85 18.92
CA THR A 202 -9.43 25.80 18.43
C THR A 202 -8.65 24.71 17.71
N PHE A 203 -8.97 23.45 18.03
CA PHE A 203 -8.56 22.29 17.27
C PHE A 203 -9.82 21.59 16.78
N GLN A 204 -10.06 21.66 15.47
CA GLN A 204 -11.17 20.99 14.80
C GLN A 204 -10.64 19.91 13.88
N ILE A 205 -11.31 18.77 13.88
CA ILE A 205 -11.04 17.63 13.02
C ILE A 205 -12.25 17.44 12.13
N TYR A 206 -12.05 17.52 10.83
CA TYR A 206 -13.07 17.22 9.84
C TYR A 206 -12.85 15.83 9.27
N ASN A 207 -13.90 15.00 9.37
CA ASN A 207 -13.91 13.70 8.74
C ASN A 207 -14.63 13.79 7.38
N PRO A 208 -13.92 13.66 6.25
CA PRO A 208 -14.53 13.76 4.93
C PRO A 208 -15.53 12.64 4.61
N MET A 209 -15.46 11.49 5.31
CA MET A 209 -16.40 10.37 5.09
C MET A 209 -17.75 10.63 5.75
N THR A 210 -17.74 11.07 7.01
CA THR A 210 -18.98 11.35 7.73
C THR A 210 -19.49 12.76 7.44
N LYS A 211 -18.65 13.61 6.81
CA LYS A 211 -18.86 15.05 6.61
C LYS A 211 -19.16 15.78 7.92
N GLN A 212 -18.63 15.26 9.03
CA GLN A 212 -18.84 15.81 10.37
C GLN A 212 -17.58 16.49 10.89
N TRP A 213 -17.81 17.54 11.66
CA TRP A 213 -16.79 18.27 12.39
C TRP A 213 -16.78 17.77 13.84
N THR A 214 -15.61 17.36 14.31
CA THR A 214 -15.37 16.99 15.70
C THR A 214 -14.39 18.00 16.30
N THR A 215 -14.73 18.58 17.44
CA THR A 215 -13.78 19.45 18.17
C THR A 215 -12.89 18.57 19.05
N ALA A 216 -11.58 18.67 18.84
CA ALA A 216 -10.57 17.98 19.63
C ALA A 216 -10.15 18.83 20.85
N ALA A 217 -9.11 18.41 21.56
CA ALA A 217 -8.58 19.17 22.69
C ALA A 217 -8.11 20.55 22.24
N PHE A 218 -8.61 21.60 22.91
CA PHE A 218 -8.17 22.97 22.68
C PHE A 218 -6.69 23.14 22.97
N MET A 219 -6.02 24.00 22.20
CA MET A 219 -4.65 24.37 22.51
C MET A 219 -4.58 25.08 23.87
N ARG A 220 -3.48 24.85 24.60
CA ARG A 220 -3.26 25.52 25.89
C ARG A 220 -3.14 27.03 25.73
N TYR A 221 -2.56 27.48 24.62
CA TYR A 221 -2.43 28.89 24.28
C TYR A 221 -3.09 29.21 22.93
N THR A 222 -3.60 30.42 22.79
CA THR A 222 -4.12 30.93 21.51
C THR A 222 -2.95 31.24 20.59
N ARG A 223 -2.98 30.67 19.39
CA ARG A 223 -1.87 30.77 18.44
C ARG A 223 -2.41 30.85 17.01
N ALA A 224 -1.80 31.74 16.23
CA ALA A 224 -2.01 31.85 14.79
C ALA A 224 -0.67 31.82 14.05
N CYS A 225 -0.65 31.51 12.74
CA CYS A 225 0.58 31.33 11.96
C CYS A 225 1.57 30.32 12.61
N LEU A 226 1.03 29.23 13.13
CA LEU A 226 1.79 28.19 13.83
C LEU A 226 2.51 27.25 12.86
N GLY A 227 3.59 26.63 13.34
CA GLY A 227 4.25 25.51 12.68
C GLY A 227 3.68 24.19 13.20
N LEU A 228 3.31 23.29 12.29
CA LEU A 228 2.86 21.94 12.62
C LEU A 228 3.88 20.93 12.14
N ALA A 229 4.19 19.96 13.01
CA ALA A 229 4.86 18.73 12.62
C ALA A 229 4.02 17.54 13.08
N MET A 230 3.82 16.57 12.20
CA MET A 230 3.06 15.36 12.50
C MET A 230 4.01 14.17 12.55
N GLN A 231 3.93 13.39 13.63
CA GLN A 231 4.57 12.10 13.76
C GLN A 231 3.55 11.15 14.38
N TYR A 232 2.81 10.43 13.54
CA TYR A 232 1.71 9.57 13.97
C TYR A 232 2.09 8.70 15.19
N PRO A 233 1.29 8.67 16.27
CA PRO A 233 -0.03 9.30 16.46
C PRO A 233 0.03 10.69 17.15
N LYS A 234 1.12 11.43 17.05
CA LYS A 234 1.34 12.70 17.75
C LYS A 234 1.41 13.89 16.80
N ILE A 235 0.82 15.00 17.21
CA ILE A 235 0.95 16.30 16.55
C ILE A 235 1.74 17.23 17.46
N TYR A 236 2.78 17.82 16.89
CA TYR A 236 3.59 18.85 17.52
C TYR A 236 3.21 20.21 16.95
N VAL A 237 2.84 21.11 17.84
CA VAL A 237 2.54 22.51 17.53
C VAL A 237 3.67 23.37 18.08
N THR A 238 4.35 24.10 17.20
CA THR A 238 5.48 24.96 17.55
C THR A 238 5.33 26.33 16.92
N CYS A 239 5.90 27.36 17.57
CA CYS A 239 5.88 28.75 17.11
C CYS A 239 4.44 29.31 16.90
N GLY A 240 4.38 30.56 16.47
CA GLY A 240 3.14 31.27 16.17
C GLY A 240 3.05 32.63 16.85
N ILE A 241 2.06 33.40 16.42
CA ILE A 241 1.70 34.71 16.95
C ILE A 241 0.59 34.48 17.98
N GLY A 242 0.88 34.82 19.24
CA GLY A 242 0.02 34.47 20.38
C GLY A 242 0.60 34.94 21.72
N SER A 243 -0.06 34.57 22.82
CA SER A 243 0.28 35.03 24.18
C SER A 243 1.61 34.52 24.74
N ASP A 244 2.12 33.40 24.23
CA ASP A 244 3.47 32.89 24.52
C ASP A 244 4.05 32.19 23.28
N SER A 245 5.09 32.79 22.69
CA SER A 245 5.67 32.37 21.41
C SER A 245 6.72 31.25 21.54
N ARG A 246 6.98 30.73 22.75
CA ARG A 246 8.15 29.86 23.03
C ARG A 246 7.84 28.43 23.48
N GLY A 247 6.58 28.01 23.58
CA GLY A 247 6.23 26.65 24.01
C GLY A 247 6.04 25.65 22.85
N LEU A 248 6.66 24.46 22.92
CA LEU A 248 6.30 23.29 22.12
C LEU A 248 5.13 22.56 22.78
N GLU A 249 4.05 22.33 22.04
CA GLU A 249 2.90 21.56 22.52
C GLU A 249 2.80 20.24 21.76
N CYS A 250 2.50 19.16 22.48
CA CYS A 250 2.27 17.84 21.91
C CYS A 250 0.83 17.44 22.20
N TYR A 251 0.11 17.07 21.15
CA TYR A 251 -1.24 16.54 21.21
C TYR A 251 -1.22 15.10 20.72
N ASP A 252 -1.80 14.21 21.51
CA ASP A 252 -2.07 12.83 21.09
C ASP A 252 -3.36 12.83 20.25
N PHE A 253 -3.34 12.09 19.14
CA PHE A 253 -4.48 11.88 18.24
C PHE A 253 -5.41 10.78 18.76
#